data_AF-A1KWQ5-F1
#
_entry.id   AF-A1KWQ5-F1
#
_cell.length_a   1.000
_cell.length_b   1.000
_cell.length_c   1.000
_cell.angle_alpha   90.00
_cell.angle_beta   90.00
_cell.angle_gamma   90.00
#
_symmetry.space_group_name_H-M   'P 1'
#
loop_
_entity.id
_entity.type
_entity.pdbx_description
1 polymer ?
#
loop_
_entity_poly.entity_id
_entity_poly.type
_entity_poly.pdbx_seq_one_letter_code
_entity_poly.pdbx_strand_id
1 'polypeptide(L)' 'SPPKYPVKQKPKEKTFVNDMRIPDQKYVTLKLNDVIRFGYDSNMYVLERVQHRVPEEALKHEKYTSQLQVSVK' A
#
# COMPACT_ATOMS: atom_id res chain seq x y z
N SER A 1 -5.27 16.63 40.80
CA SER A 1 -4.69 15.42 40.19
C SER A 1 -5.27 15.20 38.81
N PRO A 2 -4.46 14.97 37.76
CA PRO A 2 -4.99 14.72 36.43
C PRO A 2 -5.78 13.41 36.39
N PRO A 3 -6.81 13.29 35.53
CA PRO A 3 -7.59 12.06 35.44
C PRO A 3 -6.74 10.90 34.93
N LYS A 4 -6.75 9.78 35.66
CA LYS A 4 -6.16 8.49 35.25
C LYS A 4 -7.10 7.76 34.30
N TYR A 5 -7.40 8.32 33.13
CA TYR A 5 -8.06 7.54 32.08
C TYR A 5 -6.98 6.91 31.19
N PRO A 6 -6.98 5.58 30.99
CA PRO A 6 -6.08 4.98 30.02
C PRO A 6 -6.41 5.56 28.64
N VAL A 7 -5.45 6.22 28.02
CA VAL A 7 -5.51 6.54 26.59
C VAL A 7 -5.61 5.19 25.88
N LYS A 8 -6.77 4.87 25.32
CA LYS A 8 -6.92 3.72 24.43
C LYS A 8 -5.95 3.96 23.27
N GLN A 9 -4.78 3.34 23.30
CA GLN A 9 -3.90 3.28 22.15
C GLN A 9 -4.74 2.63 21.04
N LYS A 10 -5.04 3.38 19.98
CA LYS A 10 -5.70 2.79 18.81
C LYS A 10 -4.87 1.57 18.41
N PRO A 11 -5.47 0.38 18.24
CA PRO A 11 -4.73 -0.77 17.81
C PRO A 11 -3.98 -0.42 16.52
N LYS A 12 -2.66 -0.68 16.48
CA LYS A 12 -1.90 -0.56 15.23
C LYS A 12 -2.62 -1.43 14.20
N GLU A 13 -3.17 -0.79 13.18
CA GLU A 13 -3.84 -1.50 12.08
C GLU A 13 -2.82 -2.47 11.47
N LYS A 14 -3.14 -3.76 11.49
CA LYS A 14 -2.23 -4.84 11.06
C LYS A 14 -2.39 -5.04 9.56
N THR A 15 -1.29 -5.22 8.83
CA THR A 15 -1.35 -5.60 7.42
C THR A 15 -1.17 -7.11 7.28
N PHE A 16 -1.92 -7.71 6.36
CA PHE A 16 -1.88 -9.13 6.05
C PHE A 16 -1.58 -9.34 4.56
N VAL A 17 -0.76 -10.33 4.27
CA VAL A 17 -0.49 -10.83 2.91
C VAL A 17 -0.78 -12.32 2.92
N ASN A 18 -1.70 -12.78 2.07
CA ASN A 18 -2.19 -14.17 2.04
C ASN A 18 -2.61 -14.66 3.44
N ASP A 19 -3.40 -13.83 4.14
CA ASP A 19 -3.83 -14.00 5.54
C ASP A 19 -2.71 -14.04 6.61
N MET A 20 -1.44 -13.98 6.22
CA MET A 20 -0.32 -13.89 7.15
C MET A 20 -0.03 -12.44 7.53
N ARG A 21 0.05 -12.16 8.84
CA ARG A 21 0.41 -10.82 9.32
C ARG A 21 1.88 -10.53 9.00
N ILE A 22 2.14 -9.40 8.33
CA ILE A 22 3.51 -8.94 8.08
C ILE A 22 4.13 -8.31 9.33
N PRO A 23 5.46 -8.32 9.48
CA PRO A 23 6.13 -7.68 10.62
C PRO A 23 5.97 -6.16 10.58
N ASP A 24 5.82 -5.55 11.76
CA ASP A 24 5.78 -4.09 11.87
C ASP A 24 7.15 -3.50 11.48
N GLN A 25 7.14 -2.36 10.80
CA GLN A 25 8.35 -1.61 10.39
C GLN A 25 9.35 -2.41 9.54
N LYS A 26 8.88 -3.44 8.80
CA LYS A 26 9.69 -4.15 7.80
C LYS A 26 9.03 -4.08 6.43
N TYR A 27 9.86 -3.94 5.41
CA TYR A 27 9.41 -4.11 4.03
C TYR A 27 9.25 -5.59 3.70
N VAL A 28 8.20 -5.91 2.94
CA VAL A 28 7.95 -7.24 2.38
C VAL A 28 7.83 -7.08 0.88
N THR A 29 8.54 -7.91 0.12
CA THR A 29 8.39 -7.98 -1.34
C THR A 29 7.12 -8.74 -1.68
N LEU A 30 6.21 -8.08 -2.38
CA LEU A 30 4.98 -8.68 -2.88
C LEU A 30 5.24 -9.48 -4.16
N LYS A 31 4.50 -10.56 -4.33
CA LYS A 31 4.52 -11.42 -5.52
C LYS A 31 3.20 -11.30 -6.27
N LEU A 32 3.25 -11.60 -7.57
CA LEU A 32 2.05 -11.66 -8.40
C LEU A 32 1.02 -12.61 -7.76
N ASN A 33 -0.24 -12.15 -7.73
CA ASN A 33 -1.39 -12.79 -7.12
C ASN A 33 -1.43 -12.81 -5.58
N ASP A 34 -0.50 -12.12 -4.90
CA ASP A 34 -0.62 -11.93 -3.45
C ASP A 34 -1.90 -11.16 -3.11
N VAL A 35 -2.63 -11.65 -2.10
CA VAL A 35 -3.83 -11.02 -1.56
C VAL A 35 -3.46 -10.19 -0.33
N ILE A 36 -3.74 -8.89 -0.36
CA ILE A 36 -3.35 -7.92 0.66
C ILE A 36 -4.60 -7.41 1.35
N ARG A 37 -4.58 -7.40 2.69
CA ARG A 37 -5.62 -6.82 3.54
C ARG A 37 -5.02 -5.85 4.55
N PHE A 38 -5.58 -4.66 4.64
CA PHE A 38 -5.16 -3.64 5.61
C PHE A 38 -6.13 -3.62 6.80
N GLY A 39 -5.60 -3.79 8.00
CA GLY A 39 -6.40 -3.92 9.21
C GLY A 39 -7.36 -5.11 9.16
N TYR A 40 -8.55 -4.87 9.70
CA TYR A 40 -9.69 -5.79 9.63
C TYR A 40 -10.75 -5.30 8.63
N ASP A 41 -10.33 -4.47 7.67
CA ASP A 41 -11.21 -3.99 6.60
C ASP A 41 -11.68 -5.15 5.72
N SER A 42 -12.88 -5.01 5.13
CA SER A 42 -13.45 -6.03 4.24
C SER A 42 -12.80 -6.05 2.86
N ASN A 43 -12.11 -4.98 2.46
CA ASN A 43 -11.46 -4.91 1.16
C ASN A 43 -10.21 -5.80 1.13
N MET A 44 -10.09 -6.55 0.05
CA MET A 44 -8.92 -7.35 -0.28
C MET A 44 -8.39 -6.90 -1.64
N TYR A 45 -7.08 -6.73 -1.74
CA TYR A 45 -6.40 -6.28 -2.96
C TYR A 45 -5.54 -7.41 -3.49
N VAL A 46 -5.65 -7.73 -4.77
CA VAL A 46 -4.79 -8.72 -5.42
C VAL A 46 -3.71 -7.97 -6.20
N LEU A 47 -2.44 -8.32 -5.98
CA LEU A 47 -1.37 -7.76 -6.79
C LEU A 47 -1.38 -8.41 -8.17
N GLU A 48 -1.81 -7.65 -9.18
CA GLU A 48 -1.77 -8.07 -10.58
C GLU A 48 -0.74 -7.27 -11.37
N ARG A 49 -0.19 -7.88 -12.42
CA ARG A 49 0.70 -7.22 -13.38
C ARG A 49 -0.09 -6.90 -14.64
N VAL A 50 -0.39 -5.64 -14.85
CA VAL A 50 -1.09 -5.17 -16.04
C VAL A 50 -0.18 -4.23 -16.84
N GLN A 51 -0.15 -4.42 -18.15
CA GLN A 51 0.53 -3.49 -19.05
C GLN A 51 -0.42 -2.34 -19.39
N HIS A 52 -0.34 -1.24 -18.64
CA HIS A 52 -1.11 -0.04 -18.94
C HIS A 52 -0.38 0.83 -19.97
N ARG A 53 -1.10 1.26 -21.02
CA ARG A 53 -0.63 2.31 -21.92
C ARG A 53 -0.89 3.66 -21.26
N VAL A 54 0.15 4.50 -21.18
CA VAL A 54 0.00 5.86 -20.69
C VAL A 54 -0.88 6.65 -21.66
N PRO A 55 -1.97 7.30 -21.20
CA PRO A 55 -2.81 8.18 -22.03
C PRO A 55 -2.01 9.40 -22.51
N GLU A 56 -2.28 9.90 -23.72
CA GLU A 56 -1.53 11.01 -24.32
C GLU A 56 -1.61 12.31 -23.50
N GLU A 57 -2.72 12.52 -22.79
CA GLU A 57 -2.93 13.67 -21.92
C GLU A 57 -1.94 13.66 -20.76
N ALA A 58 -1.64 12.48 -20.19
CA ALA A 58 -0.70 12.34 -19.09
C ALA A 58 0.76 12.61 -19.54
N LEU A 59 1.10 12.38 -20.81
CA LEU A 59 2.40 12.76 -21.37
C LEU A 59 2.60 14.27 -21.46
N LYS A 60 1.51 15.06 -21.48
CA LYS A 60 1.59 16.53 -21.56
C LYS A 60 1.83 17.18 -20.19
N HIS A 61 1.73 16.42 -19.09
CA HIS A 61 1.95 16.94 -17.74
C HIS A 61 3.40 16.69 -17.28
N GLU A 62 4.17 17.77 -17.08
CA GLU A 62 5.58 17.71 -16.64
C GLU A 62 5.82 16.87 -15.37
N LYS A 63 4.85 16.87 -14.43
CA LYS A 63 4.92 16.09 -13.18
C LYS A 63 4.83 14.58 -13.42
N TYR A 64 4.13 14.15 -14.46
CA TYR A 64 3.90 12.75 -14.77
C TYR A 64 5.02 12.18 -15.65
N THR A 65 5.53 12.96 -16.60
CA THR A 65 6.71 12.60 -17.40
C THR A 65 7.97 12.45 -16.54
N SER A 66 8.14 13.33 -15.55
CA SER A 66 9.28 13.25 -14.61
C SER A 66 9.27 11.96 -13.77
N GLN A 67 8.10 11.44 -13.39
CA GLN A 67 8.01 10.17 -12.63
C GLN A 67 8.19 8.94 -13.53
N LEU A 68 7.70 9.00 -14.78
CA LEU A 68 7.90 7.95 -15.78
C LEU A 68 9.37 7.75 -16.14
N GLN A 69 10.16 8.82 -16.27
CA GLN A 69 11.58 8.71 -16.61
C GLN A 69 12.41 8.08 -15.48
N VAL A 70 11.95 8.20 -14.22
CA VAL A 70 12.64 7.63 -13.05
C VAL A 70 12.36 6.13 -12.91
N SER A 71 11.21 5.64 -13.37
CA SER A 71 10.84 4.22 -13.29
C SER A 71 11.39 3.34 -14.43
N VAL A 72 12.07 3.93 -15.42
CA VAL A 72 12.67 3.23 -16.58
C VAL A 72 14.19 3.01 -16.42
N LYS A 73 14.78 3.44 -15.30
CA LYS A 73 16.17 3.11 -14.92
C LYS A 73 16.22 1.94 -13.95
#